data_AF-A0A840CZ46-F1
#
_entry.id   AF-A0A840CZ46-F1
#
_cell.length_a   1.000
_cell.length_b   1.000
_cell.length_c   1.000
_cell.angle_alpha   90.00
_cell.angle_beta   90.00
_cell.angle_gamma   90.00
#
_symmetry.space_group_name_H-M   'P 1'
#
loop_
_entity.id
_entity.type
_entity.pdbx_description
1 polymer ?
#
loop_
_entity_poly.entity_id
_entity_poly.type
_entity_poly.pdbx_seq_one_letter_code
_entity_poly.pdbx_strand_id
1 'polypeptide(L)'
;MKNILKTMLFLFTVSAMSITVNAQDKNDMDKILEPFPAATDSVNRFVIYLDEKSDEGAYLVELIPGKVMNVDCNRHRLGGFIAEINLEGWGYTYYEFSTDGQVASTMMACNQPKEDKFISGQTLTVRYNSRMPIVIYAPKGYEIRYRIWQAGEEQVPTEK
;
A
#
# COMPACT_ATOMS: atom_id res chain seq x y z
N MET A 1 -21.59 -52.73 53.39
CA MET A 1 -22.09 -52.82 52.01
C MET A 1 -23.16 -51.75 51.83
N LYS A 2 -23.19 -50.81 50.88
CA LYS A 2 -22.27 -50.24 49.89
C LYS A 2 -23.04 -48.99 49.39
N ASN A 3 -22.45 -47.79 49.50
CA ASN A 3 -23.04 -46.50 49.09
C ASN A 3 -23.31 -46.45 47.58
N ILE A 4 -24.42 -45.84 47.13
CA ILE A 4 -24.51 -45.27 45.76
C ILE A 4 -25.26 -43.93 45.79
N LEU A 5 -24.42 -42.90 45.83
CA LEU A 5 -24.67 -41.50 45.52
C LEU A 5 -25.08 -41.37 44.03
N LYS A 6 -26.25 -40.79 43.73
CA LYS A 6 -26.65 -40.46 42.35
C LYS A 6 -26.03 -39.13 41.95
N THR A 7 -24.95 -39.19 41.17
CA THR A 7 -24.26 -38.05 40.58
C THR A 7 -25.14 -37.40 39.51
N MET A 8 -25.59 -36.16 39.74
CA MET A 8 -26.17 -35.29 38.70
C MET A 8 -25.02 -34.83 37.79
N LEU A 9 -25.01 -35.32 36.56
CA LEU A 9 -24.10 -34.88 35.50
C LEU A 9 -24.63 -33.57 34.91
N PHE A 10 -24.02 -32.45 35.28
CA PHE A 10 -24.27 -31.14 34.66
C PHE A 10 -23.54 -31.12 33.31
N LEU A 11 -24.27 -31.21 32.20
CA LEU A 11 -23.73 -30.97 30.85
C LEU A 11 -23.34 -29.49 30.74
N PHE A 12 -22.06 -29.18 30.82
CA PHE A 12 -21.54 -27.86 30.43
C PHE A 12 -21.39 -27.84 28.91
N THR A 13 -22.41 -27.32 28.22
CA THR A 13 -22.32 -27.01 26.78
C THR A 13 -21.41 -25.79 26.62
N VAL A 14 -20.16 -26.02 26.23
CA VAL A 14 -19.24 -24.97 25.79
C VAL A 14 -19.77 -24.43 24.45
N SER A 15 -20.51 -23.32 24.51
CA SER A 15 -20.92 -22.58 23.32
C SER A 15 -19.69 -21.89 22.74
N ALA A 16 -19.14 -22.44 21.66
CA ALA A 16 -18.11 -21.78 20.87
C ALA A 16 -18.70 -20.49 20.28
N MET A 17 -18.31 -19.36 20.85
CA MET A 17 -18.69 -18.04 20.35
C MET A 17 -17.80 -17.76 19.14
N SER A 18 -18.34 -18.00 17.94
CA SER A 18 -17.67 -17.67 16.68
C SER A 18 -17.45 -16.16 16.63
N ILE A 19 -16.18 -15.74 16.67
CA ILE A 19 -15.79 -14.37 16.39
C ILE A 19 -16.02 -14.17 14.89
N THR A 20 -17.10 -13.48 14.53
CA THR A 20 -17.32 -13.00 13.17
C THR A 20 -16.31 -11.89 12.90
N VAL A 21 -15.22 -12.23 12.22
CA VAL A 21 -14.31 -11.25 11.61
C VAL A 21 -15.10 -10.61 10.47
N ASN A 22 -15.54 -9.37 10.64
CA ASN A 22 -16.17 -8.62 9.56
C ASN A 22 -15.07 -8.21 8.57
N ALA A 23 -15.03 -8.87 7.41
CA ALA A 23 -14.36 -8.33 6.24
C ALA A 23 -15.05 -7.00 5.90
N GLN A 24 -14.33 -5.88 6.02
CA GLN A 24 -14.87 -4.56 5.72
C GLN A 24 -15.32 -4.52 4.26
N ASP A 25 -16.62 -4.30 4.05
CA ASP A 25 -17.30 -4.51 2.77
C ASP A 25 -16.83 -3.46 1.75
N LYS A 26 -16.48 -3.89 0.53
CA LYS A 26 -15.95 -3.03 -0.54
C LYS A 26 -16.84 -1.79 -0.82
N ASN A 27 -18.14 -1.95 -0.64
CA ASN A 27 -19.14 -0.88 -0.78
C ASN A 27 -18.92 0.33 0.15
N ASP A 28 -18.37 0.13 1.34
CA ASP A 28 -18.12 1.26 2.26
C ASP A 28 -16.83 2.01 1.91
N MET A 29 -15.85 1.32 1.31
CA MET A 29 -14.63 1.97 0.83
C MET A 29 -14.88 2.83 -0.42
N ASP A 30 -15.84 2.46 -1.26
CA ASP A 30 -16.20 3.29 -2.43
C ASP A 30 -16.83 4.63 -2.02
N LYS A 31 -17.58 4.68 -0.91
CA LYS A 31 -18.09 5.96 -0.36
C LYS A 31 -16.96 6.89 0.10
N ILE A 32 -15.88 6.32 0.65
CA ILE A 32 -14.71 7.11 1.05
C ILE A 32 -14.07 7.80 -0.16
N LEU A 33 -14.21 7.24 -1.37
CA LEU A 33 -13.65 7.83 -2.59
C LEU A 33 -14.46 8.99 -3.17
N GLU A 34 -15.73 9.16 -2.78
CA GLU A 34 -16.62 10.22 -3.27
C GLU A 34 -16.03 11.64 -3.16
N PRO A 35 -15.43 12.06 -2.04
CA PRO A 35 -14.85 13.39 -1.92
C PRO A 35 -13.53 13.58 -2.67
N PHE A 36 -12.87 12.49 -3.11
CA PHE A 36 -11.61 12.59 -3.84
C PHE A 36 -11.89 13.04 -5.29
N PRO A 37 -11.08 13.97 -5.84
CA PRO A 37 -11.25 14.43 -7.22
C PRO A 37 -11.36 13.27 -8.23
N ALA A 38 -12.24 13.40 -9.22
CA ALA A 38 -12.27 12.44 -10.31
C ALA A 38 -10.99 12.56 -11.16
N ALA A 39 -10.56 11.45 -11.76
CA ALA A 39 -9.50 11.48 -12.76
C ALA A 39 -9.92 12.38 -13.95
N THR A 40 -8.97 13.15 -14.50
CA THR A 40 -9.20 14.00 -15.67
C THR A 40 -8.58 13.37 -16.93
N ASP A 41 -8.70 14.05 -18.07
CA ASP A 41 -8.08 13.56 -19.30
C ASP A 41 -6.55 13.53 -19.28
N SER A 42 -5.89 14.23 -18.35
CA SER A 42 -4.43 14.27 -18.25
C SER A 42 -3.86 13.35 -17.18
N VAL A 43 -4.65 12.93 -16.18
CA VAL A 43 -4.19 12.14 -15.03
C VAL A 43 -5.06 10.92 -14.78
N ASN A 44 -4.45 9.82 -14.34
CA ASN A 44 -5.14 8.64 -13.85
C ASN A 44 -5.20 8.67 -12.32
N ARG A 45 -6.33 8.21 -11.76
CA ARG A 45 -6.50 7.96 -10.32
C ARG A 45 -6.25 6.49 -10.03
N PHE A 46 -5.28 6.21 -9.16
CA PHE A 46 -4.98 4.88 -8.64
C PHE A 46 -5.45 4.79 -7.19
N VAL A 47 -6.03 3.65 -6.83
CA VAL A 47 -6.54 3.39 -5.48
C VAL A 47 -5.95 2.08 -4.99
N ILE A 48 -5.30 2.12 -3.83
CA ILE A 48 -4.71 0.95 -3.18
C ILE A 48 -5.53 0.65 -1.93
N TYR A 49 -6.15 -0.52 -1.90
CA TYR A 49 -6.80 -1.07 -0.72
C TYR A 49 -5.80 -1.98 0.00
N LEU A 50 -5.76 -1.88 1.32
CA LEU A 50 -4.85 -2.67 2.16
C LEU A 50 -5.69 -3.62 3.00
N ASP A 51 -5.20 -4.85 3.13
CA ASP A 51 -5.83 -5.83 4.01
C ASP A 51 -5.61 -5.47 5.48
N GLU A 52 -6.58 -5.74 6.34
CA GLU A 52 -6.44 -5.52 7.78
C GLU A 52 -5.31 -6.39 8.37
N LYS A 53 -4.54 -5.81 9.27
CA LYS A 53 -3.49 -6.51 10.03
C LYS A 53 -3.65 -6.26 11.53
N SER A 54 -3.21 -7.21 12.34
CA SER A 54 -3.29 -7.14 13.81
C SER A 54 -2.43 -6.01 14.40
N ASP A 55 -1.25 -5.77 13.82
CA ASP A 55 -0.37 -4.67 14.19
C ASP A 55 0.07 -3.93 12.91
N GLU A 56 -0.72 -2.94 12.50
CA GLU A 56 -0.41 -2.12 11.34
C GLU A 56 0.79 -1.19 11.56
N GLY A 57 1.15 -0.90 12.82
CA GLY A 57 2.28 -0.02 13.16
C GLY A 57 3.63 -0.61 12.76
N ALA A 58 3.70 -1.94 12.64
CA ALA A 58 4.87 -2.64 12.14
C ALA A 58 5.02 -2.61 10.61
N TYR A 59 4.09 -2.00 9.87
CA TYR A 59 4.10 -2.00 8.40
C TYR A 59 4.12 -0.60 7.81
N LEU A 60 4.73 -0.51 6.63
CA LEU A 60 4.71 0.69 5.78
C LEU A 60 4.36 0.29 4.34
N VAL A 61 3.85 1.25 3.58
CA VAL A 61 3.60 1.09 2.15
C VAL A 61 4.54 2.01 1.39
N GLU A 62 5.38 1.45 0.52
CA GLU A 62 6.21 2.20 -0.41
C GLU A 62 5.46 2.37 -1.73
N LEU A 63 5.20 3.62 -2.11
CA LEU A 63 4.64 4.02 -3.39
C LEU A 63 5.79 4.22 -4.38
N ILE A 64 5.72 3.50 -5.50
CA ILE A 64 6.77 3.40 -6.50
C ILE A 64 6.21 3.88 -7.84
N PRO A 65 6.36 5.18 -8.16
CA PRO A 65 5.93 5.71 -9.44
C PRO A 65 6.94 5.30 -10.51
N GLY A 66 6.48 5.08 -11.74
CA GLY A 66 7.38 4.78 -12.84
C GLY A 66 6.68 4.62 -14.17
N LYS A 67 7.44 4.16 -15.16
CA LYS A 67 6.95 3.92 -16.51
C LYS A 67 7.71 2.77 -17.13
N VAL A 68 7.00 1.89 -17.84
CA VAL A 68 7.66 0.88 -18.68
C VAL A 68 8.23 1.57 -19.92
N MET A 69 9.53 1.41 -20.13
CA MET A 69 10.29 2.01 -21.22
C MET A 69 11.23 0.98 -21.84
N ASN A 70 11.39 1.05 -23.17
CA ASN A 70 12.37 0.26 -23.90
C ASN A 70 13.77 0.87 -23.71
N VAL A 71 14.59 0.27 -22.86
CA VAL A 71 15.88 0.83 -22.41
C VAL A 71 17.04 -0.16 -22.62
N ASP A 72 18.26 0.36 -22.62
CA ASP A 72 19.46 -0.46 -22.71
C ASP A 72 19.93 -1.00 -21.33
N CYS A 73 21.17 -1.47 -21.27
CA CYS A 73 21.78 -2.06 -20.07
C CYS A 73 22.10 -1.06 -18.95
N ASN A 74 22.00 0.25 -19.22
CA ASN A 74 22.30 1.27 -18.22
C ASN A 74 21.30 1.27 -17.07
N ARG A 75 21.73 1.85 -15.94
CA ARG A 75 20.82 2.12 -14.83
C ARG A 75 20.08 3.41 -15.10
N HIS A 76 18.78 3.30 -15.27
CA HIS A 76 17.90 4.43 -15.56
C HIS A 76 17.13 4.84 -14.30
N ARG A 77 16.89 6.14 -14.14
CA ARG A 77 16.06 6.68 -13.05
C ARG A 77 15.16 7.78 -13.60
N LEU A 78 13.85 7.64 -13.40
CA LEU A 78 12.87 8.63 -13.80
C LEU A 78 12.93 9.85 -12.86
N GLY A 79 12.89 11.05 -13.42
CA GLY A 79 12.76 12.29 -12.67
C GLY A 79 11.32 12.51 -12.19
N GLY A 80 11.15 13.25 -11.11
CA GLY A 80 9.84 13.53 -10.51
C GLY A 80 9.74 13.10 -9.04
N PHE A 81 8.64 13.47 -8.41
CA PHE A 81 8.39 13.26 -6.98
C PHE A 81 6.91 13.02 -6.71
N ILE A 82 6.60 12.44 -5.55
CA ILE A 82 5.23 12.30 -5.04
C ILE A 82 5.00 13.41 -4.01
N ALA A 83 3.98 14.24 -4.24
CA ALA A 83 3.49 15.22 -3.28
C ALA A 83 2.39 14.61 -2.40
N GLU A 84 2.40 14.95 -1.12
CA GLU A 84 1.30 14.67 -0.21
C GLU A 84 0.35 15.87 -0.18
N ILE A 85 -0.94 15.65 -0.47
CA ILE A 85 -1.95 16.68 -0.59
C ILE A 85 -3.07 16.42 0.43
N ASN A 86 -3.40 17.45 1.22
CA ASN A 86 -4.52 17.40 2.14
C ASN A 86 -5.82 17.70 1.39
N LEU A 87 -6.82 16.84 1.56
CA LEU A 87 -8.17 17.03 1.05
C LEU A 87 -8.95 17.92 2.02
N GLU A 88 -9.05 19.20 1.67
CA GLU A 88 -9.68 20.24 2.50
C GLU A 88 -11.13 19.86 2.87
N GLY A 89 -11.47 20.07 4.15
CA GLY A 89 -12.81 19.79 4.69
C GLY A 89 -13.07 18.34 5.07
N TRP A 90 -12.21 17.39 4.67
CA TRP A 90 -12.39 15.96 4.97
C TRP A 90 -11.36 15.41 5.95
N GLY A 91 -10.19 16.05 6.05
CA GLY A 91 -9.08 15.54 6.85
C GLY A 91 -8.44 14.27 6.26
N TYR A 92 -8.71 13.99 4.99
CA TYR A 92 -8.06 12.93 4.23
C TYR A 92 -6.82 13.46 3.53
N THR A 93 -5.94 12.53 3.16
CA THR A 93 -4.72 12.82 2.42
C THR A 93 -4.70 11.97 1.18
N TYR A 94 -4.27 12.55 0.06
CA TYR A 94 -4.00 11.84 -1.17
C TYR A 94 -2.65 12.25 -1.73
N TYR A 95 -2.21 11.55 -2.76
CA TYR A 95 -0.87 11.74 -3.32
C TYR A 95 -0.93 12.12 -4.79
N GLU A 96 0.02 12.92 -5.26
CA GLU A 96 0.16 13.26 -6.68
C GLU A 96 1.60 13.02 -7.11
N PHE A 97 1.79 12.16 -8.11
CA PHE A 97 3.08 12.00 -8.76
C PHE A 97 3.25 13.07 -9.84
N SER A 98 4.28 13.91 -9.71
CA SER A 98 4.64 14.93 -10.69
C SER A 98 5.98 14.59 -11.34
N THR A 99 6.02 14.66 -12.67
CA THR A 99 7.20 14.38 -13.48
C THR A 99 7.15 15.15 -14.79
N ASP A 100 8.31 15.55 -15.29
CA ASP A 100 8.50 16.09 -16.64
C ASP A 100 8.90 15.01 -17.66
N GLY A 101 9.01 13.75 -17.22
CA GLY A 101 9.40 12.60 -18.03
C GLY A 101 10.89 12.49 -18.32
N GLN A 102 11.75 13.35 -17.74
CA GLN A 102 13.19 13.21 -17.90
C GLN A 102 13.70 11.94 -17.21
N VAL A 103 14.65 11.25 -17.84
CA VAL A 103 15.26 10.02 -17.32
C VAL A 103 16.77 10.19 -17.30
N ALA A 104 17.35 10.09 -16.10
CA ALA A 104 18.79 10.01 -15.93
C ALA A 104 19.27 8.58 -16.22
N SER A 105 20.46 8.43 -16.82
CA SER A 105 21.05 7.12 -17.10
C SER A 105 22.57 7.13 -16.89
N THR A 106 23.14 5.96 -16.58
CA THR A 106 24.60 5.76 -16.61
C THR A 106 25.13 5.75 -18.05
N MET A 107 26.46 5.75 -18.22
CA MET A 107 27.12 5.79 -19.54
C MET A 107 27.99 4.54 -19.80
N MET A 108 27.49 3.36 -19.48
CA MET A 108 28.14 2.09 -19.82
C MET A 108 27.93 1.76 -21.29
N ALA A 109 28.93 1.12 -21.91
CA ALA A 109 28.77 0.57 -23.25
C ALA A 109 27.86 -0.67 -23.21
N CYS A 110 26.75 -0.62 -23.93
CA CYS A 110 25.80 -1.73 -24.02
C CYS A 110 25.95 -2.47 -25.35
N ASN A 111 26.11 -3.79 -25.28
CA ASN A 111 26.21 -4.70 -26.42
C ASN A 111 24.99 -5.63 -26.57
N GLN A 112 23.97 -5.44 -25.72
CA GLN A 112 22.73 -6.20 -25.71
C GLN A 112 21.59 -5.38 -26.34
N PRO A 113 20.55 -6.03 -26.91
CA PRO A 113 19.36 -5.32 -27.37
C PRO A 113 18.63 -4.65 -26.21
N LYS A 114 17.86 -3.61 -26.54
CA LYS A 114 16.99 -2.95 -25.56
C LYS A 114 15.84 -3.85 -25.14
N GLU A 115 15.39 -3.68 -23.92
CA GLU A 115 14.28 -4.42 -23.34
C GLU A 115 13.33 -3.49 -22.58
N ASP A 116 12.07 -3.90 -22.46
CA ASP A 116 11.05 -3.14 -21.75
C ASP A 116 11.24 -3.32 -20.24
N LYS A 117 11.63 -2.24 -19.55
CA LYS A 117 11.81 -2.21 -18.10
C LYS A 117 10.96 -1.14 -17.47
N PHE A 118 10.47 -1.43 -16.27
CA PHE A 118 9.87 -0.42 -15.40
C PHE A 118 10.96 0.48 -14.81
N ILE A 119 10.98 1.74 -15.23
CA ILE A 119 11.91 2.76 -14.73
C ILE A 119 11.19 3.57 -13.67
N SER A 120 11.65 3.41 -12.42
CA SER A 120 11.04 4.07 -11.26
C SER A 120 11.57 5.48 -11.04
N GLY A 121 10.71 6.33 -10.50
CA GLY A 121 11.05 7.65 -9.97
C GLY A 121 11.45 7.60 -8.50
N GLN A 122 11.43 8.76 -7.84
CA GLN A 122 11.56 8.83 -6.39
C GLN A 122 10.35 8.17 -5.72
N THR A 123 10.61 7.24 -4.81
CA THR A 123 9.56 6.55 -4.04
C THR A 123 9.18 7.35 -2.80
N LEU A 124 7.97 7.13 -2.31
CA LEU A 124 7.48 7.69 -1.05
C LEU A 124 6.94 6.57 -0.18
N THR A 125 7.43 6.50 1.06
CA THR A 125 6.93 5.54 2.04
C THR A 125 5.89 6.20 2.93
N VAL A 126 4.71 5.59 3.04
CA VAL A 126 3.58 6.06 3.81
C VAL A 126 3.17 5.01 4.85
N ARG A 127 2.42 5.44 5.87
CA ARG A 127 1.93 4.53 6.92
C ARG A 127 0.99 3.47 6.37
N TYR A 128 1.04 2.27 6.92
CA TYR A 128 0.01 1.27 6.67
C TYR A 128 -1.27 1.61 7.45
N ASN A 129 -2.42 1.58 6.79
CA ASN A 129 -3.73 1.80 7.42
C ASN A 129 -4.82 1.17 6.54
N SER A 130 -5.33 -0.01 6.90
CA SER A 130 -6.37 -0.71 6.12
C SER A 130 -7.73 -0.02 6.15
N ARG A 131 -7.99 0.86 7.13
CA ARG A 131 -9.28 1.54 7.27
C ARG A 131 -9.54 2.62 6.23
N MET A 132 -8.51 3.01 5.46
CA MET A 132 -8.61 4.05 4.45
C MET A 132 -7.80 3.67 3.21
N PRO A 133 -8.38 3.75 2.00
CA PRO A 133 -7.61 3.50 0.79
C PRO A 133 -6.55 4.59 0.59
N ILE A 134 -5.41 4.21 0.02
CA ILE A 134 -4.41 5.16 -0.45
C ILE A 134 -4.81 5.59 -1.87
N VAL A 135 -5.06 6.88 -2.05
CA VAL A 135 -5.40 7.46 -3.35
C VAL A 135 -4.20 8.22 -3.90
N ILE A 136 -3.79 7.91 -5.13
CA ILE A 136 -2.66 8.57 -5.80
C ILE A 136 -3.00 8.86 -7.26
N TYR A 137 -2.66 10.05 -7.71
CA TYR A 137 -2.81 10.48 -9.11
C TYR A 137 -1.46 10.47 -9.79
N ALA A 138 -1.43 10.05 -11.06
CA ALA A 138 -0.25 10.17 -11.90
C ALA A 138 -0.64 10.58 -13.34
N PRO A 139 0.25 11.26 -14.09
CA PRO A 139 -0.01 11.57 -15.48
C PRO A 139 -0.27 10.29 -16.30
N LYS A 140 -1.08 10.41 -17.36
CA LYS A 140 -1.34 9.26 -18.25
C LYS A 140 -0.05 8.65 -18.81
N GLY A 141 -0.04 7.33 -18.93
CA GLY A 141 1.12 6.56 -19.41
C GLY A 141 2.21 6.32 -18.36
N TYR A 142 1.98 6.71 -17.11
CA TYR A 142 2.76 6.29 -15.95
C TYR A 142 1.98 5.28 -15.12
N GLU A 143 2.71 4.44 -14.40
CA GLU A 143 2.20 3.41 -13.49
C GLU A 143 2.57 3.77 -12.05
N ILE A 144 1.68 3.43 -11.13
CA ILE A 144 2.01 3.38 -9.70
C ILE A 144 2.06 1.92 -9.28
N ARG A 145 3.23 1.47 -8.84
CA ARG A 145 3.40 0.19 -8.13
C ARG A 145 3.51 0.47 -6.64
N TYR A 146 3.29 -0.55 -5.83
CA TYR A 146 3.54 -0.44 -4.39
C TYR A 146 4.15 -1.72 -3.85
N ARG A 147 4.81 -1.60 -2.71
CA ARG A 147 5.33 -2.72 -1.92
C ARG A 147 5.09 -2.45 -0.44
N ILE A 148 4.78 -3.51 0.30
CA ILE A 148 4.62 -3.45 1.75
C ILE A 148 5.97 -3.78 2.40
N TRP A 149 6.40 -2.92 3.32
CA TRP A 149 7.53 -3.14 4.20
C TRP A 149 7.02 -3.58 5.57
N GLN A 150 7.82 -4.41 6.24
CA GLN A 150 7.58 -4.84 7.61
C GLN A 150 8.82 -4.52 8.44
N ALA A 151 8.62 -3.94 9.62
CA ALA A 151 9.68 -3.69 10.58
C ALA A 151 10.26 -5.01 11.10
N GLY A 152 11.57 -5.00 11.38
CA GLY A 152 12.19 -6.07 12.15
C GLY A 152 11.69 -6.09 13.60
N GLU A 153 11.93 -7.20 14.29
CA GLU A 153 11.40 -7.42 15.66
C GLU A 153 12.09 -6.53 16.71
N GLU A 154 13.33 -6.12 16.47
CA GLU A 154 14.17 -5.50 17.49
C GLU A 154 14.37 -4.00 17.24
N GLN A 155 14.25 -3.21 18.31
CA GLN A 155 14.73 -1.84 18.37
C GLN A 155 15.96 -1.79 19.27
N VAL A 156 17.13 -1.53 18.69
CA VAL A 156 18.40 -1.49 19.41
C VAL A 156 18.81 -0.03 19.64
N PRO A 157 19.18 0.38 20.86
CA PRO A 157 19.71 1.72 21.09
C PRO A 157 21.06 1.90 20.39
N THR A 158 21.30 3.07 19.81
CA THR A 158 22.61 3.42 19.22
C THR A 158 23.61 3.81 20.30
N GLU A 159 24.87 3.39 20.13
CA GLU A 159 25.98 3.91 20.93
C GLU A 159 26.24 5.40 20.63
N LYS A 160 26.75 6.13 21.61
CA LYS A 160 27.06 7.56 21.51
C LYS A 160 28.50 7.81 21.09
#